data_AF-A0A932S234-F1
#
_entry.id   AF-A0A932S234-F1
#
_cell.length_a   1.000
_cell.length_b   1.000
_cell.length_c   1.000
_cell.angle_alpha   90.00
_cell.angle_beta   90.00
_cell.angle_gamma   90.00
#
_symmetry.space_group_name_H-M   'P 1'
#
loop_
_entity.id
_entity.type
_entity.pdbx_description
1 polymer ?
#
loop_
_entity_poly.entity_id
_entity_poly.type
_entity_poly.pdbx_seq_one_letter_code
_entity_poly.pdbx_strand_id
1 'polypeptide(L)' 'MIKAYVLIEAEPGKTLALAERLKALPGVSEVHEVMGPYDIVVEV' A
#
# COMPACT_ATOMS: atom_id res chain seq x y z
N MET A 1 4.42 11.87 17.14
CA MET A 1 3.42 11.43 16.14
C MET A 1 3.61 9.93 15.95
N ILE A 2 2.53 9.17 15.88
CA ILE A 2 2.57 7.71 15.67
C ILE A 2 2.66 7.47 14.16
N LYS A 3 3.47 6.50 13.76
CA LYS A 3 3.52 5.99 12.38
C LYS A 3 3.03 4.55 12.38
N ALA A 4 2.17 4.20 11.42
CA ALA A 4 1.78 2.83 11.17
C ALA A 4 2.24 2.40 9.77
N TYR A 5 2.73 1.16 9.68
CA TYR A 5 3.09 0.55 8.40
C TYR A 5 2.17 -0.65 8.16
N VAL A 6 1.48 -0.63 7.03
CA VAL A 6 0.56 -1.70 6.62
C VAL A 6 1.17 -2.45 5.45
N LEU A 7 1.33 -3.76 5.62
CA LEU A 7 1.81 -4.68 4.60
C LEU A 7 0.60 -5.35 3.95
N ILE A 8 0.51 -5.28 2.62
CA ILE A 8 -0.67 -5.71 1.87
C ILE A 8 -0.27 -6.75 0.83
N GLU A 9 -0.90 -7.91 0.90
CA GLU A 9 -0.93 -8.91 -0.18
C GLU A 9 -2.18 -8.63 -1.03
N ALA A 10 -1.99 -8.41 -2.33
CA ALA A 10 -3.04 -8.10 -3.28
C ALA A 10 -3.44 -9.36 -4.05
N GLU A 11 -4.70 -9.41 -4.49
CA GLU A 11 -5.11 -10.45 -5.43
C GLU A 11 -4.31 -10.32 -6.75
N PRO A 12 -3.98 -11.45 -7.42
CA PRO A 12 -3.20 -11.43 -8.66
C PRO A 12 -3.76 -10.46 -9.70
N GLY A 13 -2.89 -9.57 -10.20
CA GLY A 13 -3.22 -8.57 -11.21
C GLY A 13 -3.96 -7.33 -10.68
N LYS A 14 -4.23 -7.22 -9.36
CA LYS A 14 -4.89 -6.04 -8.77
C LYS A 14 -3.94 -5.05 -8.10
N THR A 15 -2.66 -5.37 -7.96
CA THR A 15 -1.65 -4.55 -7.26
C THR A 15 -1.69 -3.09 -7.69
N LEU A 16 -1.58 -2.82 -9.00
CA LEU A 16 -1.54 -1.45 -9.52
C LEU A 16 -2.82 -0.66 -9.22
N ALA A 17 -3.99 -1.26 -9.49
CA ALA A 17 -5.28 -0.61 -9.25
C ALA A 17 -5.53 -0.37 -7.76
N LEU A 18 -5.05 -1.26 -6.89
CA LEU A 18 -5.12 -1.10 -5.45
C LEU A 18 -4.20 0.02 -4.97
N ALA A 19 -2.95 0.08 -5.44
CA ALA A 19 -2.00 1.14 -5.11
C ALA A 19 -2.54 2.53 -5.44
N GLU A 20 -3.13 2.71 -6.63
CA GLU A 20 -3.74 3.98 -7.04
C GLU A 20 -4.91 4.38 -6.14
N ARG A 21 -5.73 3.42 -5.72
CA ARG A 21 -6.83 3.69 -4.77
C ARG A 21 -6.31 4.06 -3.38
N LEU A 22 -5.24 3.42 -2.92
CA LEU A 22 -4.62 3.71 -1.61
C LEU A 22 -4.04 5.13 -1.56
N LYS A 23 -3.38 5.59 -2.63
CA LYS A 23 -2.82 6.94 -2.73
C LYS A 23 -3.88 8.05 -2.60
N ALA A 24 -5.14 7.74 -2.94
CA ALA A 24 -6.25 8.68 -2.83
C ALA A 24 -6.92 8.70 -1.44
N LEU A 25 -6.52 7.81 -0.52
CA LEU A 25 -7.15 7.72 0.80
C LEU A 25 -6.61 8.81 1.74
N PRO A 26 -7.49 9.50 2.49
CA PRO A 26 -7.06 10.44 3.51
C PRO A 26 -6.30 9.69 4.62
N GLY A 27 -5.18 10.27 5.06
CA GLY A 27 -4.32 9.71 6.10
C GLY A 27 -3.18 8.85 5.56
N VAL A 28 -3.24 8.38 4.31
CA VAL A 28 -2.10 7.71 3.67
C VAL A 28 -1.04 8.74 3.33
N SER A 29 0.18 8.55 3.84
CA SER A 29 1.32 9.42 3.57
C SER A 29 2.18 8.88 2.42
N GLU A 30 2.41 7.57 2.37
CA GLU A 30 3.21 6.92 1.33
C GLU A 30 2.63 5.56 0.91
N VAL A 31 2.82 5.21 -0.36
CA VAL A 31 2.42 3.91 -0.95
C VAL A 31 3.54 3.44 -1.86
N HIS A 32 4.09 2.26 -1.58
CA HIS A 32 5.19 1.65 -2.33
C HIS A 32 4.82 0.25 -2.79
N GLU A 33 4.94 -0.01 -4.09
CA GLU A 33 4.92 -1.37 -4.63
C GLU A 33 6.30 -2.01 -4.39
N VAL A 34 6.33 -3.20 -3.78
CA VAL A 34 7.57 -3.86 -3.36
C VAL A 34 7.65 -5.28 -3.92
N MET A 35 8.86 -5.78 -4.08
CA MET A 35 9.09 -7.20 -4.36
C MET A 35 9.25 -7.96 -3.05
N GLY A 36 8.46 -9.01 -2.82
CA GLY A 36 8.53 -9.79 -1.60
C GLY A 36 7.29 -10.64 -1.34
N PRO A 37 7.06 -11.05 -0.08
CA PRO A 37 5.84 -11.78 0.32
C PRO A 37 4.59 -10.89 0.36
N TYR A 38 4.76 -9.58 0.17
CA TYR A 38 3.69 -8.60 0.07
C TYR A 38 3.91 -7.79 -1.20
N ASP A 39 2.83 -7.27 -1.76
CA ASP A 39 2.87 -6.48 -2.98
C ASP A 39 3.03 -4.98 -2.69
N ILE A 40 2.48 -4.50 -1.56
CA ILE A 40 2.44 -3.06 -1.22
C ILE A 40 2.78 -2.82 0.25
N VAL A 41 3.52 -1.73 0.50
CA VAL A 41 3.74 -1.12 1.82
C VAL A 41 3.08 0.26 1.86
N VAL A 42 2.29 0.52 2.90
CA VAL A 42 1.63 1.83 3.13
C VAL A 42 2.12 2.43 4.45
N GLU A 43 2.43 3.72 4.44
CA GLU A 43 2.61 4.53 5.67
C GLU A 43 1.34 5.37 5.92
N VAL A 44 0.88 5.36 7.18
CA VAL A 44 -0.29 6.09 7.71
C VAL A 44 0.07 6.84 8.99
#